data_AF-A0AAX4JUB1-F1
#
_entry.id   AF-A0AAX4JUB1-F1
#
_cell.length_a   1.000
_cell.length_b   1.000
_cell.length_c   1.000
_cell.angle_alpha   90.00
_cell.angle_beta   90.00
_cell.angle_gamma   90.00
#
_symmetry.space_group_name_H-M   'P 1'
#
loop_
_entity.id
_entity.type
_entity.pdbx_description
1 polymer ?
#
loop_
_entity_poly.entity_id
_entity_poly.type
_entity_poly.pdbx_seq_one_letter_code
_entity_poly.pdbx_strand_id
1 'polypeptide(L)'
;MSNLPVLLYATPPLEGYLPASDSESLYLASLLQLSCPGRWSITTGQWGDNGGKLPYITHLGHHIRLNHLNSLPLIDDPDYNLSKSDKVDSSCWKSYIEQNVVDLVNHTYYSLPPNYPKLIAKSQLTNLSFPENQYIPQRLRSIIRSRLQHVGLWGLGGLNDGDAADEDRQRLDEAFVVGPAGTLAPRAWSGWSAGKDMEERRRKWGEQELEKKIKSVFDPIVRRLGDESYFFGNKPTTLDLHLFAQLTFILTPTLPNPLLPNIIRSTYPTMIAHHDRLLSLLFPNSGWNLVPRSTVPPPPQKSYLESITSLFTISTASSRNNHGQSSNGEKEKKGKSAEEKKFERGRWLWFTGATVAMIGYVLTSGLVSIEFGSESKEEEEFVEDVEGEELVQEEVVVLEGEDE
;
A
#
# COMPACT_ATOMS: atom_id res chain seq x y z
N MET A 1 11.67 11.93 -31.21
CA MET A 1 11.32 11.98 -29.79
C MET A 1 12.49 11.43 -29.01
N SER A 2 13.39 12.29 -28.54
CA SER A 2 14.58 11.88 -27.80
C SER A 2 14.14 11.33 -26.44
N ASN A 3 14.49 10.09 -26.12
CA ASN A 3 14.39 9.59 -24.76
C ASN A 3 15.16 10.54 -23.85
N LEU A 4 14.46 11.14 -22.89
CA LEU A 4 15.10 12.00 -21.89
C LEU A 4 16.08 11.12 -21.09
N PRO A 5 17.28 11.62 -20.79
CA PRO A 5 18.35 10.80 -20.22
C PRO A 5 18.01 10.29 -18.82
N VAL A 6 17.24 11.05 -18.03
CA VAL A 6 16.82 10.69 -16.68
C VAL A 6 15.33 10.37 -16.64
N LEU A 7 14.98 9.23 -16.06
CA LEU A 7 13.60 8.78 -15.88
C LEU A 7 13.34 8.44 -14.41
N LEU A 8 12.36 9.13 -13.83
CA LEU A 8 11.85 8.90 -12.48
C LEU A 8 10.66 7.94 -12.56
N TYR A 9 10.78 6.79 -11.91
CA TYR A 9 9.69 5.85 -11.69
C TYR A 9 9.06 6.16 -10.33
N ALA A 10 7.92 6.82 -10.37
CA ALA A 10 7.16 7.27 -9.20
C ALA A 10 6.01 6.33 -8.86
N THR A 11 5.39 6.53 -7.70
CA THR A 11 4.11 5.90 -7.39
C THR A 11 3.01 6.35 -8.37
N PRO A 12 1.87 5.63 -8.43
CA PRO A 12 0.73 6.07 -9.24
C PRO A 12 0.32 7.52 -8.94
N PRO A 13 -0.12 8.29 -9.95
CA PRO A 13 -0.51 9.68 -9.76
C PRO A 13 -1.72 9.80 -8.84
N LEU A 14 -1.74 10.85 -8.04
CA LEU A 14 -2.92 11.22 -7.27
C LEU A 14 -3.91 11.93 -8.21
N GLU A 15 -4.93 11.20 -8.66
CA GLU A 15 -5.89 11.61 -9.70
C GLU A 15 -6.33 13.08 -9.55
N GLY A 16 -6.02 13.90 -10.56
CA GLY A 16 -6.45 15.31 -10.64
C GLY A 16 -5.66 16.31 -9.79
N TYR A 17 -4.68 15.88 -8.99
CA TYR A 17 -3.94 16.78 -8.09
C TYR A 17 -2.43 16.74 -8.31
N LEU A 18 -1.82 15.56 -8.26
CA LEU A 18 -0.36 15.40 -8.20
C LEU A 18 0.11 14.27 -9.11
N PRO A 19 1.33 14.35 -9.66
CA PRO A 19 1.87 13.33 -10.57
C PRO A 19 2.26 12.03 -9.86
N ALA A 20 2.28 12.03 -8.51
CA ALA A 20 2.56 10.88 -7.66
C ALA A 20 1.69 10.93 -6.39
N SER A 21 1.55 9.80 -5.70
CA SER A 21 0.74 9.61 -4.50
C SER A 21 1.55 9.39 -3.22
N ASP A 22 2.81 9.83 -3.23
CA ASP A 22 3.74 9.81 -2.10
C ASP A 22 4.63 11.06 -2.12
N SER A 23 5.14 11.46 -0.97
CA SER A 23 6.00 12.63 -0.86
C SER A 23 7.43 12.39 -1.33
N GLU A 24 7.94 11.16 -1.31
CA GLU A 24 9.29 10.84 -1.81
C GLU A 24 9.38 11.04 -3.34
N SER A 25 8.38 10.58 -4.10
CA SER A 25 8.34 10.82 -5.55
C SER A 25 8.24 12.31 -5.88
N LEU A 26 7.46 13.07 -5.11
CA LEU A 26 7.34 14.53 -5.28
C LEU A 26 8.67 15.23 -4.96
N TYR A 27 9.37 14.78 -3.92
CA TYR A 27 10.70 15.25 -3.58
C TYR A 27 11.68 15.02 -4.74
N LEU A 28 11.75 13.80 -5.27
CA LEU A 28 12.65 13.49 -6.38
C LEU A 28 12.28 14.26 -7.66
N ALA A 29 10.99 14.41 -7.95
CA ALA A 29 10.52 15.24 -9.06
C ALA A 29 10.95 16.71 -8.89
N SER A 30 10.81 17.26 -7.68
CA SER A 30 11.23 18.63 -7.36
C SER A 30 12.75 18.81 -7.45
N LEU A 31 13.51 17.79 -7.03
CA LEU A 31 14.97 17.77 -7.09
C LEU A 31 15.46 17.73 -8.54
N LEU A 32 14.90 16.85 -9.36
CA LEU A 32 15.24 16.76 -10.78
C LEU A 32 14.85 18.03 -11.54
N GLN A 33 13.73 18.65 -11.18
CA GLN A 33 13.31 19.93 -11.75
C GLN A 33 14.27 21.06 -11.40
N LEU A 34 14.79 21.10 -10.17
CA LEU A 34 15.76 22.10 -9.74
C LEU A 34 17.15 21.87 -10.35
N SER A 35 17.61 20.61 -10.37
CA SER A 35 18.98 20.25 -10.74
C SER A 35 19.21 20.01 -12.24
N CYS A 36 18.18 19.63 -13.00
CA CYS A 36 18.32 19.32 -14.43
C CYS A 36 17.04 19.60 -15.24
N PRO A 37 16.52 20.85 -15.23
CA PRO A 37 15.27 21.19 -15.88
C PRO A 37 15.27 20.79 -17.37
N GLY A 38 14.18 20.13 -17.81
CA GLY A 38 13.98 19.71 -19.20
C GLY A 38 14.79 18.48 -19.64
N ARG A 39 15.56 17.83 -18.75
CA ARG A 39 16.34 16.61 -19.07
C ARG A 39 15.88 15.37 -18.33
N TRP A 40 14.72 15.44 -17.68
CA TRP A 40 14.13 14.36 -16.91
C TRP A 40 12.67 14.17 -17.30
N SER A 41 12.13 12.99 -17.03
CA SER A 41 10.69 12.71 -17.13
C SER A 41 10.22 11.79 -16.01
N ILE A 42 8.92 11.81 -15.73
CA ILE A 42 8.25 10.93 -14.78
C ILE A 42 7.46 9.84 -15.50
N THR A 43 7.46 8.65 -14.92
CA THR A 43 6.58 7.55 -15.29
C THR A 43 6.11 6.83 -14.02
N THR A 44 5.00 6.11 -14.11
CA THR A 44 4.53 5.26 -13.00
C THR A 44 5.34 3.97 -12.99
N GLY A 45 6.03 3.70 -11.88
CA GLY A 45 6.71 2.43 -11.65
C GLY A 45 5.73 1.35 -11.18
N GLN A 46 6.09 0.09 -11.43
CA GLN A 46 5.32 -1.04 -10.90
C GLN A 46 5.80 -1.39 -9.50
N TRP A 47 4.89 -1.82 -8.63
CA TRP A 47 5.22 -2.22 -7.26
C TRP A 47 6.07 -3.49 -7.17
N GLY A 48 6.22 -4.25 -8.27
CA GLY A 48 7.17 -5.36 -8.37
C GLY A 48 8.61 -4.91 -8.69
N ASP A 49 8.79 -3.69 -9.21
CA ASP A 49 10.09 -3.19 -9.64
C ASP A 49 10.94 -2.78 -8.43
N ASN A 50 12.27 -2.83 -8.60
CA ASN A 50 13.25 -2.40 -7.58
C ASN A 50 13.04 -3.07 -6.19
N GLY A 51 12.58 -4.32 -6.16
CA GLY A 51 12.27 -5.03 -4.91
C GLY A 51 11.03 -4.49 -4.17
N GLY A 52 10.16 -3.80 -4.90
CA GLY A 52 8.97 -3.12 -4.37
C GLY A 52 9.28 -1.85 -3.60
N LYS A 53 10.39 -1.19 -3.93
CA LYS A 53 10.74 0.14 -3.44
C LYS A 53 10.53 1.17 -4.55
N LEU A 54 9.42 1.88 -4.48
CA LEU A 54 9.15 3.10 -5.24
C LEU A 54 9.30 4.30 -4.30
N PRO A 55 9.78 5.46 -4.79
CA PRO A 55 10.26 5.72 -6.15
C PRO A 55 11.70 5.25 -6.43
N TYR A 56 12.09 5.17 -7.70
CA TYR A 56 13.49 4.99 -8.13
C TYR A 56 13.82 5.75 -9.42
N ILE A 57 15.12 5.94 -9.69
CA ILE A 57 15.60 6.71 -10.84
C ILE A 57 16.43 5.79 -11.75
N THR A 58 16.26 5.99 -13.05
CA THR A 58 17.16 5.41 -14.06
C THR A 58 17.77 6.50 -14.92
N HIS A 59 19.02 6.28 -15.35
CA HIS A 59 19.68 7.10 -16.35
C HIS A 59 20.07 6.21 -17.52
N LEU A 60 19.59 6.54 -18.72
CA LEU A 60 19.80 5.74 -19.93
C LEU A 60 19.43 4.25 -19.74
N GLY A 61 18.38 3.97 -18.95
CA GLY A 61 17.91 2.62 -18.65
C GLY A 61 18.64 1.91 -17.50
N HIS A 62 19.68 2.50 -16.91
CA HIS A 62 20.39 1.94 -15.77
C HIS A 62 19.90 2.53 -14.45
N HIS A 63 19.59 1.68 -13.46
CA HIS A 63 19.17 2.09 -12.13
C HIS A 63 20.28 2.86 -11.40
N ILE A 64 19.94 4.00 -10.82
CA ILE A 64 20.85 4.85 -10.06
C ILE A 64 20.34 5.04 -8.64
N ARG A 65 21.25 4.88 -7.67
CA ARG A 65 20.98 5.21 -6.26
C ARG A 65 21.02 6.72 -6.07
N LEU A 66 20.17 7.25 -5.18
CA LEU A 66 20.09 8.67 -4.89
C LEU A 66 21.45 9.29 -4.48
N ASN A 67 22.27 8.57 -3.71
CA ASN A 67 23.61 9.03 -3.30
C ASN A 67 24.57 9.28 -4.46
N HIS A 68 24.33 8.64 -5.61
CA HIS A 68 25.17 8.79 -6.80
C HIS A 68 24.58 9.78 -7.80
N LEU A 69 23.44 10.41 -7.49
CA LEU A 69 22.76 11.34 -8.39
C LEU A 69 23.65 12.54 -8.72
N ASN A 70 24.32 13.11 -7.72
CA ASN A 70 25.24 14.24 -7.88
C ASN A 70 26.56 13.87 -8.61
N SER A 71 26.81 12.58 -8.87
CA SER A 71 27.96 12.15 -9.67
C SER A 71 27.71 12.26 -11.17
N LEU A 72 26.45 12.44 -11.58
CA LEU A 72 26.11 12.60 -12.98
C LEU A 72 26.46 14.02 -13.45
N PRO A 73 27.18 14.18 -14.58
CA PRO A 73 27.59 15.49 -15.08
C PRO A 73 26.41 16.36 -15.54
N LEU A 74 25.21 15.78 -15.62
CA LEU A 74 23.98 16.44 -16.05
C LEU A 74 23.25 17.16 -14.91
N ILE A 75 23.60 16.83 -13.66
CA ILE A 75 22.83 17.18 -12.48
C ILE A 75 23.63 18.14 -11.63
N ASP A 76 23.10 19.35 -11.48
CA ASP A 76 23.68 20.35 -10.61
C ASP A 76 23.28 20.07 -9.15
N ASP A 77 24.28 20.05 -8.25
CA ASP A 77 24.04 19.88 -6.81
C ASP A 77 23.44 21.18 -6.22
N PRO A 78 22.18 21.19 -5.75
CA PRO A 78 21.58 22.39 -5.18
C PRO A 78 22.25 22.79 -3.85
N ASP A 79 22.92 21.84 -3.17
CA ASP A 79 23.64 22.07 -1.93
C ASP A 79 25.12 22.47 -2.17
N TYR A 80 25.53 22.71 -3.42
CA TYR A 80 26.94 23.00 -3.76
C TYR A 80 27.50 24.21 -3.00
N ASN A 81 26.69 25.26 -2.82
CA ASN A 81 27.11 26.51 -2.18
C ASN A 81 27.12 26.45 -0.64
N LEU A 82 26.66 25.35 -0.03
CA LEU A 82 26.59 25.22 1.41
C LEU A 82 27.97 24.97 2.02
N SER A 83 28.24 25.61 3.16
CA SER A 83 29.43 25.32 3.94
C SER A 83 29.37 23.91 4.53
N LYS A 84 30.50 23.37 4.99
CA LYS A 84 30.52 22.02 5.60
C LYS A 84 29.62 21.92 6.83
N SER A 85 29.56 22.96 7.66
CA SER A 85 28.64 23.03 8.80
C SER A 85 27.19 23.05 8.35
N ASP A 86 26.87 23.86 7.34
CA ASP A 86 25.50 23.98 6.82
C ASP A 86 25.02 22.66 6.21
N LYS A 87 25.90 21.88 5.57
CA LYS A 87 25.57 20.54 5.07
C LYS A 87 25.21 19.57 6.19
N VAL A 88 25.92 19.64 7.32
CA VAL A 88 25.61 18.82 8.51
C VAL A 88 24.27 19.25 9.10
N ASP A 89 24.04 20.56 9.26
CA ASP A 89 22.76 21.10 9.74
C ASP A 89 21.61 20.72 8.81
N SER A 90 21.81 20.81 7.50
CA SER A 90 20.85 20.40 6.47
C SER A 90 20.49 18.93 6.62
N SER A 91 21.49 18.05 6.84
CA SER A 91 21.25 16.63 7.10
C SER A 91 20.44 16.39 8.38
N CYS A 92 20.76 17.12 9.46
CA CYS A 92 20.04 17.01 10.73
C CYS A 92 18.56 17.40 10.57
N TRP A 93 18.28 18.51 9.89
CA TRP A 93 16.92 18.97 9.65
C TRP A 93 16.14 18.07 8.68
N LYS A 94 16.79 17.48 7.67
CA LYS A 94 16.17 16.45 6.81
C LYS A 94 15.73 15.25 7.65
N SER A 95 16.60 14.74 8.52
CA SER A 95 16.24 13.65 9.43
C SER A 95 15.11 14.04 10.39
N TYR A 96 15.08 15.28 10.87
CA TYR A 96 13.97 15.78 11.69
C TYR A 96 12.63 15.79 10.93
N ILE A 97 12.62 16.25 9.67
CA ILE A 97 11.44 16.24 8.81
C ILE A 97 11.00 14.80 8.51
N GLU A 98 11.95 13.92 8.18
CA GLU A 98 11.70 12.51 7.90
C GLU A 98 11.11 11.75 9.11
N GLN A 99 11.53 12.10 10.32
CA GLN A 99 11.03 11.46 11.54
C GLN A 99 9.69 12.02 12.01
N ASN A 100 9.44 13.32 11.83
CA ASN A 100 8.27 13.96 12.45
C ASN A 100 7.19 14.37 11.45
N VAL A 101 7.57 15.07 10.38
CA VAL A 101 6.61 15.61 9.41
C VAL A 101 6.02 14.49 8.57
N VAL A 102 6.85 13.56 8.10
CA VAL A 102 6.40 12.38 7.34
C VAL A 102 5.39 11.56 8.14
N ASP A 103 5.56 11.46 9.46
CA ASP A 103 4.64 10.70 10.31
C ASP A 103 3.28 11.40 10.44
N LEU A 104 3.23 12.73 10.54
CA LEU A 104 1.99 13.51 10.53
C LEU A 104 1.28 13.44 9.16
N VAL A 105 2.06 13.48 8.07
CA VAL A 105 1.55 13.31 6.70
C VAL A 105 0.92 11.92 6.54
N ASN A 106 1.66 10.87 6.92
CA ASN A 106 1.19 9.49 6.85
C ASN A 106 -0.02 9.24 7.76
N HIS A 107 -0.04 9.84 8.96
CA HIS A 107 -1.21 9.79 9.83
C HIS A 107 -2.45 10.37 9.14
N THR A 108 -2.31 11.56 8.56
CA THR A 108 -3.40 12.23 7.83
C THR A 108 -3.95 11.37 6.71
N TYR A 109 -3.09 10.64 6.00
CA TYR A 109 -3.48 9.86 4.83
C TYR A 109 -3.97 8.45 5.14
N TYR A 110 -3.34 7.73 6.07
CA TYR A 110 -3.58 6.31 6.31
C TYR A 110 -4.41 6.05 7.57
N SER A 111 -4.23 6.87 8.61
CA SER A 111 -4.91 6.66 9.89
C SER A 111 -6.20 7.47 9.99
N LEU A 112 -6.19 8.74 9.58
CA LEU A 112 -7.31 9.66 9.78
C LEU A 112 -8.45 9.36 8.78
N PRO A 113 -9.64 8.93 9.23
CA PRO A 113 -10.76 8.66 8.34
C PRO A 113 -11.39 9.97 7.83
N PRO A 114 -11.97 9.99 6.61
CA PRO A 114 -12.01 8.92 5.62
C PRO A 114 -10.96 9.09 4.50
N ASN A 115 -9.77 9.63 4.79
CA ASN A 115 -8.78 10.01 3.77
C ASN A 115 -8.21 8.80 3.01
N TYR A 116 -7.87 7.73 3.72
CA TYR A 116 -7.29 6.52 3.13
C TYR A 116 -8.19 5.88 2.06
N PRO A 117 -9.43 5.44 2.38
CA PRO A 117 -10.26 4.73 1.42
C PRO A 117 -10.72 5.63 0.26
N LYS A 118 -10.95 6.92 0.50
CA LYS A 118 -11.52 7.83 -0.50
C LYS A 118 -10.50 8.40 -1.48
N LEU A 119 -9.24 8.57 -1.05
CA LEU A 119 -8.23 9.28 -1.85
C LEU A 119 -7.05 8.37 -2.21
N ILE A 120 -6.22 8.01 -1.20
CA ILE A 120 -4.93 7.36 -1.43
C ILE A 120 -5.07 5.92 -1.91
N ALA A 121 -5.94 5.14 -1.28
CA ALA A 121 -6.18 3.75 -1.69
C ALA A 121 -6.70 3.70 -3.13
N LYS A 122 -7.60 4.61 -3.50
CA LYS A 122 -8.13 4.70 -4.86
C LYS A 122 -7.04 4.99 -5.89
N SER A 123 -6.12 5.92 -5.61
CA SER A 123 -5.06 6.28 -6.55
C SER A 123 -3.93 5.25 -6.63
N GLN A 124 -3.53 4.65 -5.50
CA GLN A 124 -2.39 3.73 -5.46
C GLN A 124 -2.72 2.32 -5.96
N LEU A 125 -3.98 1.90 -5.81
CA LEU A 125 -4.39 0.51 -6.00
C LEU A 125 -5.18 0.28 -7.30
N THR A 126 -5.46 1.33 -8.08
CA THR A 126 -6.35 1.28 -9.26
C THR A 126 -5.84 0.35 -10.35
N ASN A 127 -4.52 0.31 -10.58
CA ASN A 127 -3.90 -0.43 -11.69
C ASN A 127 -3.34 -1.79 -11.26
N LEU A 128 -3.72 -2.29 -10.08
CA LEU A 128 -3.23 -3.58 -9.59
C LEU A 128 -4.03 -4.74 -10.18
N SER A 129 -3.33 -5.69 -10.79
CA SER A 129 -3.89 -6.95 -11.23
C SER A 129 -3.78 -8.02 -10.15
N PHE A 130 -4.48 -9.14 -10.32
CA PHE A 130 -4.26 -10.31 -9.45
C PHE A 130 -2.88 -10.93 -9.74
N PRO A 131 -2.07 -11.28 -8.71
CA PRO A 131 -2.36 -11.31 -7.27
C PRO A 131 -1.92 -10.06 -6.48
N GLU A 132 -1.32 -9.08 -7.15
CA GLU A 132 -0.81 -7.83 -6.57
C GLU A 132 -1.86 -7.05 -5.77
N ASN A 133 -3.09 -7.05 -6.27
CA ASN A 133 -4.23 -6.40 -5.62
C ASN A 133 -4.58 -6.95 -4.23
N GLN A 134 -4.14 -8.16 -3.85
CA GLN A 134 -4.42 -8.76 -2.54
C GLN A 134 -3.37 -8.37 -1.49
N TYR A 135 -2.08 -8.49 -1.82
CA TYR A 135 -1.01 -8.33 -0.83
C TYR A 135 -0.45 -6.91 -0.75
N ILE A 136 -0.46 -6.13 -1.84
CA ILE A 136 0.13 -4.77 -1.85
C ILE A 136 -0.62 -3.82 -0.92
N PRO A 137 -1.97 -3.72 -0.95
CA PRO A 137 -2.68 -2.82 -0.04
C PRO A 137 -2.37 -3.11 1.43
N GLN A 138 -2.36 -4.39 1.78
CA GLN A 138 -2.08 -4.86 3.14
C GLN A 138 -0.64 -4.53 3.56
N ARG A 139 0.33 -4.83 2.69
CA ARG A 139 1.75 -4.57 2.94
C ARG A 139 2.04 -3.07 3.11
N LEU A 140 1.49 -2.23 2.23
CA LEU A 140 1.71 -0.79 2.29
C LEU A 140 1.14 -0.21 3.59
N ARG A 141 -0.10 -0.58 3.91
CA ARG A 141 -0.75 -0.12 5.14
C ARG A 141 -0.08 -0.69 6.39
N SER A 142 0.40 -1.93 6.38
CA SER A 142 1.05 -2.54 7.55
C SER A 142 2.39 -1.87 7.89
N ILE A 143 3.19 -1.51 6.89
CA ILE A 143 4.45 -0.78 7.09
C ILE A 143 4.16 0.55 7.78
N ILE A 144 3.22 1.32 7.26
CA ILE A 144 2.89 2.65 7.78
C ILE A 144 2.22 2.54 9.15
N ARG A 145 1.31 1.57 9.34
CA ARG A 145 0.68 1.27 10.62
C ARG A 145 1.72 0.97 11.69
N SER A 146 2.69 0.09 11.40
CA SER A 146 3.73 -0.27 12.38
C SER A 146 4.53 0.93 12.86
N ARG A 147 4.87 1.84 11.94
CA ARG A 147 5.60 3.08 12.25
C ARG A 147 4.74 4.06 13.05
N LEU A 148 3.49 4.28 12.64
CA LEU A 148 2.59 5.21 13.32
C LEU A 148 2.14 4.70 14.70
N GLN A 149 2.00 3.39 14.88
CA GLN A 149 1.72 2.78 16.18
C GLN A 149 2.88 3.00 17.15
N HIS A 150 4.12 2.84 16.69
CA HIS A 150 5.31 3.11 17.51
C HIS A 150 5.38 4.57 17.97
N VAL A 151 4.98 5.51 17.10
CA VAL A 151 4.97 6.96 17.43
C VAL A 151 3.71 7.38 18.20
N GLY A 152 2.71 6.50 18.33
CA GLY A 152 1.45 6.78 19.01
C GLY A 152 0.50 7.68 18.23
N LEU A 153 0.68 7.76 16.90
CA LEU A 153 -0.22 8.53 16.02
C LEU A 153 -1.35 7.67 15.44
N TRP A 154 -1.18 6.35 15.37
CA TRP A 154 -2.22 5.47 14.81
C TRP A 154 -3.51 5.52 15.65
N GLY A 155 -4.63 5.87 15.00
CA GLY A 155 -5.94 6.05 15.64
C GLY A 155 -6.17 7.40 16.33
N LEU A 156 -5.17 8.29 16.34
CA LEU A 156 -5.32 9.62 16.93
C LEU A 156 -6.28 10.46 16.08
N GLY A 157 -7.35 10.98 16.68
CA GLY A 157 -8.38 11.76 15.97
C GLY A 157 -9.41 10.90 15.22
N GLY A 158 -9.39 9.58 15.39
CA GLY A 158 -10.32 8.63 14.80
C GLY A 158 -9.63 7.49 14.08
N LEU A 159 -10.34 6.37 13.96
CA LEU A 159 -9.84 5.13 13.39
C LEU A 159 -10.76 4.68 12.24
N ASN A 160 -10.22 4.04 11.21
CA ASN A 160 -11.04 3.51 10.11
C ASN A 160 -11.84 2.29 10.59
N ASP A 161 -13.04 2.05 10.04
CA ASP A 161 -13.95 0.96 10.45
C ASP A 161 -13.27 -0.41 10.57
N GLY A 162 -12.38 -0.76 9.65
CA GLY A 162 -11.65 -2.04 9.68
C GLY A 162 -10.49 -2.10 10.69
N ASP A 163 -9.98 -0.96 11.15
CA ASP A 163 -8.93 -0.89 12.17
C ASP A 163 -9.52 -0.79 13.58
N ALA A 164 -10.77 -0.33 13.71
CA ALA A 164 -11.51 -0.24 14.96
C ALA A 164 -11.96 -1.60 15.51
N ALA A 165 -11.71 -2.72 14.82
CA ALA A 165 -12.14 -4.04 15.25
C ALA A 165 -11.68 -4.41 16.68
N ASP A 166 -10.46 -4.01 17.07
CA ASP A 166 -9.96 -4.24 18.43
C ASP A 166 -10.66 -3.34 19.46
N GLU A 167 -10.95 -2.07 19.09
CA GLU A 167 -11.76 -1.17 19.91
C GLU A 167 -13.21 -1.65 20.01
N ASP A 168 -13.78 -2.17 18.93
CA ASP A 168 -15.15 -2.69 18.88
C ASP A 168 -15.28 -3.97 19.69
N ARG A 169 -14.27 -4.84 19.67
CA ARG A 169 -14.18 -5.98 20.60
C ARG A 169 -14.11 -5.52 22.05
N GLN A 170 -13.25 -4.55 22.37
CA GLN A 170 -13.19 -3.97 23.72
C GLN A 170 -14.52 -3.32 24.12
N ARG A 171 -15.22 -2.62 23.20
CA ARG A 171 -16.55 -2.05 23.45
C ARG A 171 -17.57 -3.13 23.75
N LEU A 172 -17.55 -4.24 23.01
CA LEU A 172 -18.42 -5.39 23.26
C LEU A 172 -18.10 -6.03 24.62
N ASP A 173 -16.82 -6.21 24.96
CA ASP A 173 -16.41 -6.77 26.25
C ASP A 173 -16.78 -5.85 27.42
N GLU A 174 -16.54 -4.54 27.29
CA GLU A 174 -16.90 -3.52 28.28
C GLU A 174 -18.40 -3.28 28.42
N ALA A 175 -19.19 -3.68 27.42
CA ALA A 175 -20.64 -3.68 27.50
C ALA A 175 -21.17 -4.72 28.49
N PHE A 176 -20.35 -5.70 28.91
CA PHE A 176 -20.72 -6.69 29.91
C PHE A 176 -19.86 -6.55 31.18
N VAL A 177 -20.49 -6.67 32.34
CA VAL A 177 -19.84 -6.70 33.65
C VAL A 177 -19.90 -8.14 34.18
N VAL A 178 -18.75 -8.67 34.60
CA VAL A 178 -18.67 -9.98 35.24
C VAL A 178 -19.04 -9.84 36.72
N GLY A 179 -20.13 -10.49 37.13
CA GLY A 179 -20.57 -10.53 38.52
C GLY A 179 -19.70 -11.45 39.40
N PRO A 180 -19.87 -11.41 40.73
CA PRO A 180 -19.09 -12.21 41.70
C PRO A 180 -19.14 -13.73 41.49
N ALA A 181 -20.16 -14.22 40.76
CA ALA A 181 -20.35 -15.63 40.41
C ALA A 181 -19.94 -15.98 38.97
N GLY A 182 -19.28 -15.08 38.23
CA GLY A 182 -18.91 -15.28 36.83
C GLY A 182 -20.02 -15.00 35.82
N THR A 183 -21.18 -14.51 36.27
CA THR A 183 -22.32 -14.16 35.39
C THR A 183 -22.04 -12.87 34.61
N LEU A 184 -22.19 -12.89 33.29
CA LEU A 184 -22.12 -11.70 32.44
C LEU A 184 -23.46 -10.95 32.49
N ALA A 185 -23.47 -9.72 33.00
CA ALA A 185 -24.64 -8.83 32.95
C ALA A 185 -24.32 -7.63 32.06
N PRO A 186 -25.25 -7.18 31.19
CA PRO A 186 -25.03 -5.96 30.42
C PRO A 186 -24.85 -4.77 31.38
N ARG A 187 -23.84 -3.94 31.13
CA ARG A 187 -23.57 -2.71 31.88
C ARG A 187 -24.78 -1.80 31.76
N ALA A 188 -25.20 -1.21 32.88
CA ALA A 188 -26.42 -0.40 32.95
C ALA A 188 -26.51 0.61 31.79
N TRP A 189 -27.65 0.59 31.11
CA TRP A 189 -27.98 1.34 29.90
C TRP A 189 -27.50 2.80 29.99
N SER A 190 -26.35 3.12 29.39
CA SER A 190 -26.00 4.50 29.05
C SER A 190 -26.87 4.87 27.85
N GLY A 191 -27.74 5.88 27.95
CA GLY A 191 -28.84 6.19 27.00
C GLY A 191 -28.53 6.06 25.50
N TRP A 192 -29.55 6.12 24.64
CA TRP A 192 -29.44 5.87 23.18
C TRP A 192 -28.34 6.71 22.48
N SER A 193 -27.94 7.84 23.05
CA SER A 193 -26.88 8.73 22.54
C SER A 193 -25.49 8.54 23.19
N ALA A 194 -25.38 7.80 24.28
CA ALA A 194 -24.17 7.81 25.12
C ALA A 194 -22.91 7.26 24.42
N GLY A 195 -23.07 6.29 23.53
CA GLY A 195 -21.97 5.77 22.69
C GLY A 195 -21.47 6.82 21.70
N LYS A 196 -22.40 7.51 21.02
CA LYS A 196 -22.09 8.60 20.09
C LYS A 196 -21.43 9.78 20.79
N ASP A 197 -21.95 10.18 21.97
CA ASP A 197 -21.39 11.26 22.77
C ASP A 197 -19.99 10.94 23.30
N MET A 198 -19.70 9.66 23.60
CA MET A 198 -18.37 9.21 24.00
C MET A 198 -17.38 9.27 22.84
N GLU A 199 -17.78 8.80 21.66
CA GLU A 199 -16.95 8.82 20.46
C GLU A 199 -16.66 10.25 19.99
N GLU A 200 -17.65 11.15 20.01
CA GLU A 200 -17.44 12.55 19.70
C GLU A 200 -16.46 13.23 20.68
N ARG A 201 -16.53 12.91 21.98
CA ARG A 201 -15.56 13.40 22.98
C ARG A 201 -14.16 12.87 22.71
N ARG A 202 -14.03 11.58 22.40
CA ARG A 202 -12.74 10.96 22.05
C ARG A 202 -12.15 11.59 20.80
N ARG A 203 -12.98 11.82 19.76
CA ARG A 203 -12.57 12.50 18.53
C ARG A 203 -12.06 13.91 18.83
N LYS A 204 -12.83 14.72 19.55
CA LYS A 204 -12.43 16.09 19.93
C LYS A 204 -11.13 16.11 20.73
N TRP A 205 -10.97 15.19 21.68
CA TRP A 205 -9.73 15.06 22.45
C TRP A 205 -8.54 14.67 21.55
N GLY A 206 -8.75 13.70 20.65
CA GLY A 206 -7.74 13.27 19.68
C GLY A 206 -7.34 14.38 18.71
N GLU A 207 -8.30 15.20 18.26
CA GLU A 207 -8.03 16.39 17.43
C GLU A 207 -7.20 17.44 18.16
N GLN A 208 -7.51 17.71 19.44
CA GLN A 208 -6.72 18.64 20.26
C GLN A 208 -5.29 18.13 20.49
N GLU A 209 -5.13 16.84 20.77
CA GLU A 209 -3.81 16.25 20.97
C GLU A 209 -3.00 16.21 19.67
N LEU A 210 -3.66 15.93 18.55
CA LEU A 210 -3.07 16.04 17.23
C LEU A 210 -2.63 17.48 16.94
N GLU A 211 -3.44 18.49 17.26
CA GLU A 211 -3.07 19.90 17.08
C GLU A 211 -1.83 20.27 17.89
N LYS A 212 -1.74 19.85 19.17
CA LYS A 212 -0.53 20.05 19.98
C LYS A 212 0.69 19.38 19.36
N LYS A 213 0.54 18.15 18.86
CA LYS A 213 1.63 17.42 18.21
C LYS A 213 2.08 18.13 16.93
N ILE A 214 1.15 18.58 16.09
CA ILE A 214 1.42 19.38 14.90
C ILE A 214 2.23 20.62 15.28
N LYS A 215 1.80 21.36 16.32
CA LYS A 215 2.53 22.53 16.81
C LYS A 215 3.95 22.20 17.25
N SER A 216 4.11 21.15 18.07
CA SER A 216 5.43 20.72 18.53
C SER A 216 6.40 20.37 17.38
N VAL A 217 5.87 19.86 16.25
CA VAL A 217 6.68 19.44 15.09
C VAL A 217 7.03 20.62 14.19
N PHE A 218 6.07 21.50 13.91
CA PHE A 218 6.24 22.59 12.94
C PHE A 218 6.84 23.86 13.56
N ASP A 219 6.63 24.14 14.86
CA ASP A 219 7.20 25.32 15.51
C ASP A 219 8.74 25.40 15.39
N PRO A 220 9.52 24.31 15.58
CA PRO A 220 10.97 24.34 15.36
C PRO A 220 11.36 24.60 13.90
N ILE A 221 10.59 24.07 12.94
CA ILE A 221 10.85 24.24 11.50
C ILE A 221 10.65 25.69 11.11
N VAL A 222 9.53 26.30 11.54
CA VAL A 222 9.22 27.70 11.26
C VAL A 222 10.21 28.63 11.95
N ARG A 223 10.60 28.33 13.20
CA ARG A 223 11.65 29.08 13.91
C ARG A 223 12.99 29.00 13.18
N ARG A 224 13.31 27.84 12.58
CA ARG A 224 14.54 27.66 11.80
C ARG A 224 14.50 28.41 10.47
N LEU A 225 13.35 28.43 9.80
CA LEU A 225 13.14 29.18 8.56
C LEU A 225 13.21 30.70 8.80
N GLY A 226 12.65 31.17 9.92
CA GLY A 226 12.61 32.60 10.26
C GLY A 226 11.91 33.43 9.18
N ASP A 227 12.47 34.60 8.91
CA ASP A 227 11.97 35.53 7.88
C ASP A 227 12.69 35.34 6.52
N GLU A 228 13.54 34.33 6.41
CA GLU A 228 14.31 34.06 5.19
C GLU A 228 13.45 33.45 4.08
N SER A 229 13.92 33.60 2.84
CA SER A 229 13.23 32.99 1.69
C SER A 229 13.33 31.47 1.70
N TYR A 230 14.48 30.94 2.11
CA TYR A 230 14.83 29.51 2.21
C TYR A 230 15.69 29.26 3.45
N PHE A 231 15.86 28.00 3.86
CA PHE A 231 16.57 27.64 5.09
C PHE A 231 18.02 28.14 5.20
N PHE A 232 18.69 28.33 4.06
CA PHE A 232 20.08 28.78 3.98
C PHE A 232 20.22 30.08 3.15
N GLY A 233 19.20 30.93 3.19
CA GLY A 233 19.20 32.27 2.59
C GLY A 233 18.38 32.35 1.30
N ASN A 234 19.01 32.78 0.21
CA ASN A 234 18.30 33.20 -1.02
C ASN A 234 18.14 32.14 -2.11
N LYS A 235 18.75 30.96 -1.94
CA LYS A 235 18.66 29.87 -2.92
C LYS A 235 18.00 28.64 -2.27
N PRO A 236 17.12 27.94 -3.00
CA PRO A 236 16.54 26.70 -2.50
C PRO A 236 17.61 25.62 -2.40
N THR A 237 17.56 24.87 -1.31
CA THR A 237 18.43 23.72 -1.04
C THR A 237 17.62 22.43 -1.08
N THR A 238 18.29 21.28 -1.04
CA THR A 238 17.59 20.00 -0.90
C THR A 238 16.75 19.91 0.38
N LEU A 239 17.09 20.64 1.46
CA LEU A 239 16.29 20.71 2.68
C LEU A 239 14.94 21.40 2.40
N ASP A 240 14.98 22.52 1.68
CA ASP A 240 13.78 23.24 1.25
C ASP A 240 12.87 22.35 0.41
N LEU A 241 13.45 21.60 -0.54
CA LEU A 241 12.72 20.64 -1.37
C LEU A 241 12.10 19.50 -0.54
N HIS A 242 12.78 19.04 0.50
CA HIS A 242 12.27 17.96 1.36
C HIS A 242 11.04 18.41 2.15
N LEU A 243 11.05 19.63 2.71
CA LEU A 243 9.86 20.20 3.35
C LEU A 243 8.76 20.46 2.32
N PHE A 244 9.12 21.05 1.18
CA PHE A 244 8.21 21.36 0.08
C PHE A 244 7.43 20.14 -0.37
N ALA A 245 8.09 18.99 -0.57
CA ALA A 245 7.42 17.77 -1.01
C ALA A 245 6.35 17.29 -0.02
N GLN A 246 6.63 17.35 1.29
CA GLN A 246 5.63 17.00 2.32
C GLN A 246 4.46 17.98 2.34
N LEU A 247 4.75 19.27 2.26
CA LEU A 247 3.74 20.32 2.24
C LEU A 247 2.87 20.26 0.99
N THR A 248 3.47 20.09 -0.19
CA THR A 248 2.74 19.87 -1.45
C THR A 248 1.83 18.67 -1.33
N PHE A 249 2.34 17.56 -0.78
CA PHE A 249 1.55 16.35 -0.65
C PHE A 249 0.29 16.60 0.21
N ILE A 250 0.34 17.45 1.23
CA ILE A 250 -0.83 17.75 2.08
C ILE A 250 -1.69 18.91 1.55
N LEU A 251 -1.07 19.96 1.01
CA LEU A 251 -1.74 21.24 0.73
C LEU A 251 -2.38 21.30 -0.66
N THR A 252 -1.85 20.56 -1.63
CA THR A 252 -2.37 20.56 -3.01
C THR A 252 -3.68 19.79 -3.18
N PRO A 253 -3.86 18.56 -2.65
CA PRO A 253 -5.10 17.82 -2.83
C PRO A 253 -6.23 18.31 -1.92
N THR A 254 -7.47 18.12 -2.36
CA THR A 254 -8.64 18.33 -1.48
C THR A 254 -8.86 17.07 -0.64
N LEU A 255 -8.52 17.15 0.66
CA LEU A 255 -8.67 16.03 1.57
C LEU A 255 -10.10 15.94 2.11
N PRO A 256 -10.72 14.75 2.13
CA PRO A 256 -12.00 14.52 2.79
C PRO A 256 -12.02 15.00 4.25
N ASN A 257 -10.91 14.80 4.96
CA ASN A 257 -10.66 15.29 6.29
C ASN A 257 -9.41 16.21 6.28
N PRO A 258 -9.59 17.55 6.23
CA PRO A 258 -8.51 18.51 6.05
C PRO A 258 -7.95 19.10 7.38
N LEU A 259 -7.90 18.35 8.49
CA LEU A 259 -7.41 18.88 9.77
C LEU A 259 -5.99 19.46 9.69
N LEU A 260 -5.02 18.67 9.25
CA LEU A 260 -3.62 19.10 9.12
C LEU A 260 -3.44 20.30 8.16
N PRO A 261 -3.95 20.28 6.90
CA PRO A 261 -3.82 21.43 6.02
C PRO A 261 -4.50 22.68 6.59
N ASN A 262 -5.63 22.55 7.28
CA ASN A 262 -6.31 23.70 7.88
C ASN A 262 -5.46 24.34 9.00
N ILE A 263 -4.85 23.52 9.86
CA ILE A 263 -3.94 24.00 10.92
C ILE A 263 -2.71 24.66 10.31
N ILE A 264 -2.13 24.06 9.27
CA ILE A 264 -0.99 24.66 8.57
C ILE A 264 -1.37 26.02 7.97
N ARG A 265 -2.54 26.08 7.31
CA ARG A 265 -3.04 27.30 6.68
C ARG A 265 -3.33 28.43 7.66
N SER A 266 -3.84 28.11 8.84
CA SER A 266 -4.18 29.09 9.87
C SER A 266 -2.98 29.53 10.71
N THR A 267 -2.05 28.63 11.00
CA THR A 267 -1.01 28.84 12.02
C THR A 267 0.36 29.21 11.43
N TYR A 268 0.68 28.77 10.20
CA TYR A 268 2.03 28.90 9.63
C TYR A 268 2.07 29.59 8.26
N PRO A 269 1.70 30.88 8.17
CA PRO A 269 1.69 31.61 6.90
C PRO A 269 3.08 31.72 6.24
N THR A 270 4.16 31.82 7.02
CA THR A 270 5.54 31.88 6.51
C THR A 270 5.93 30.61 5.75
N MET A 271 5.47 29.45 6.24
CA MET A 271 5.72 28.16 5.62
C MET A 271 4.90 27.96 4.34
N ILE A 272 3.67 28.49 4.28
CA ILE A 272 2.87 28.53 3.05
C ILE A 272 3.56 29.40 2.01
N ALA A 273 4.04 30.58 2.41
CA ALA A 273 4.78 31.46 1.52
C ALA A 273 6.05 30.78 0.99
N HIS A 274 6.77 30.03 1.83
CA HIS A 274 7.91 29.21 1.40
C HIS A 274 7.51 28.15 0.36
N HIS A 275 6.44 27.41 0.61
CA HIS A 275 5.90 26.43 -0.33
C HIS A 275 5.52 27.08 -1.67
N ASP A 276 4.79 28.19 -1.66
CA ASP A 276 4.30 28.86 -2.86
C ASP A 276 5.42 29.49 -3.69
N ARG A 277 6.48 29.99 -3.02
CA ARG A 277 7.72 30.44 -3.69
C ARG A 277 8.38 29.29 -4.44
N LEU A 278 8.55 28.13 -3.80
CA LEU A 278 9.14 26.94 -4.44
C LEU A 278 8.27 26.41 -5.58
N LEU A 279 6.95 26.35 -5.38
CA LEU A 279 6.03 25.92 -6.42
C LEU A 279 6.15 26.81 -7.66
N SER A 280 6.19 28.13 -7.46
CA SER A 280 6.33 29.12 -8.54
C SER A 280 7.70 29.04 -9.24
N LEU A 281 8.76 28.74 -8.48
CA LEU A 281 10.11 28.59 -9.01
C LEU A 281 10.27 27.32 -9.86
N LEU A 282 9.77 26.19 -9.35
CA LEU A 282 9.96 24.88 -9.99
C LEU A 282 8.98 24.65 -11.15
N PHE A 283 7.73 25.10 -10.99
CA PHE A 283 6.64 24.83 -11.93
C PHE A 283 5.85 26.10 -12.28
N PRO A 284 6.43 27.03 -13.07
CA PRO A 284 5.78 28.28 -13.43
C PRO A 284 4.44 28.09 -14.17
N ASN A 285 3.45 28.93 -13.88
CA ASN A 285 2.19 29.13 -14.63
C ASN A 285 1.20 27.94 -14.73
N SER A 286 1.59 26.71 -14.42
CA SER A 286 0.70 25.54 -14.59
C SER A 286 0.87 24.46 -13.51
N GLY A 287 1.70 24.74 -12.50
CA GLY A 287 1.94 23.86 -11.37
C GLY A 287 2.35 22.45 -11.81
N TRP A 288 1.93 21.46 -11.03
CA TRP A 288 2.30 20.06 -11.22
C TRP A 288 1.75 19.38 -12.48
N ASN A 289 0.90 20.05 -13.26
CA ASN A 289 0.27 19.47 -14.45
C ASN A 289 1.23 19.37 -15.65
N LEU A 290 2.27 20.20 -15.72
CA LEU A 290 3.25 20.23 -16.83
C LEU A 290 4.49 19.37 -16.59
N VAL A 291 4.50 18.54 -15.55
CA VAL A 291 5.63 17.65 -15.30
C VAL A 291 5.88 16.76 -16.54
N PRO A 292 7.10 16.72 -17.09
CA PRO A 292 7.39 15.97 -18.30
C PRO A 292 7.10 14.49 -18.08
N ARG A 293 6.09 13.93 -18.76
CA ARG A 293 5.73 12.52 -18.66
C ARG A 293 6.42 11.72 -19.76
N SER A 294 6.97 10.56 -19.39
CA SER A 294 7.50 9.63 -20.35
C SER A 294 6.36 8.98 -21.13
N THR A 295 6.49 8.90 -22.45
CA THR A 295 5.60 8.15 -23.33
C THR A 295 6.07 6.71 -23.55
N VAL A 296 7.15 6.29 -22.88
CA VAL A 296 7.69 4.94 -23.00
C VAL A 296 6.67 3.96 -22.41
N PRO A 297 6.14 3.02 -23.21
CA PRO A 297 5.21 2.03 -22.70
C PRO A 297 5.91 1.19 -21.62
N PRO A 298 5.21 0.82 -20.53
CA PRO A 298 5.79 -0.07 -19.54
C PRO A 298 6.24 -1.36 -20.23
N PRO A 299 7.36 -1.97 -19.77
CA PRO A 299 7.79 -3.25 -20.32
C PRO A 299 6.64 -4.26 -20.24
N PRO A 300 6.46 -5.12 -21.27
CA PRO A 300 5.37 -6.07 -21.31
C PRO A 300 5.43 -6.95 -20.05
N GLN A 301 4.32 -6.95 -19.31
CA GLN A 301 4.19 -7.79 -18.12
C GLN A 301 4.29 -9.25 -18.55
N LYS A 302 5.19 -10.01 -17.91
CA LYS A 302 5.14 -11.47 -18.02
C LYS A 302 3.83 -11.90 -17.38
N SER A 303 2.93 -12.47 -18.15
CA SER A 303 1.67 -12.96 -17.60
C SER A 303 2.00 -13.96 -16.48
N TYR A 304 1.31 -13.90 -15.34
CA TYR A 304 1.53 -14.87 -14.27
C TYR A 304 1.33 -16.31 -14.77
N LEU A 305 0.46 -16.49 -15.78
CA LEU A 305 0.33 -17.76 -16.50
C LEU A 305 1.61 -18.15 -17.24
N GLU A 306 2.39 -17.21 -17.79
CA GLU A 306 3.70 -17.50 -18.39
C GLU A 306 4.75 -17.90 -17.34
N SER A 307 4.70 -17.30 -16.15
CA SER A 307 5.59 -17.67 -15.04
C SER A 307 5.24 -19.05 -14.47
N ILE A 308 3.94 -19.34 -14.31
CA ILE A 308 3.45 -20.64 -13.84
C ILE A 308 3.66 -21.72 -14.92
N THR A 309 3.36 -21.43 -16.18
CA THR A 309 3.66 -22.35 -17.28
C THR A 309 5.15 -22.53 -17.47
N SER A 310 6.03 -21.58 -17.12
CA SER A 310 7.48 -21.82 -17.09
C SER A 310 7.92 -22.86 -16.03
N LEU A 311 7.17 -22.96 -14.92
CA LEU A 311 7.38 -24.01 -13.91
C LEU A 311 6.83 -25.37 -14.38
N PHE A 312 5.82 -25.38 -15.25
CA PHE A 312 5.18 -26.59 -15.79
C PHE A 312 5.61 -26.96 -17.22
N THR A 313 6.36 -26.10 -17.92
CA THR A 313 6.98 -26.43 -19.20
C THR A 313 8.20 -27.27 -18.90
N ILE A 314 7.96 -28.58 -18.83
CA ILE A 314 8.96 -29.58 -19.14
C ILE A 314 9.62 -29.11 -20.44
N SER A 315 10.90 -28.79 -20.34
CA SER A 315 11.73 -28.50 -21.50
C SER A 315 11.79 -29.76 -22.37
N THR A 316 10.81 -29.94 -23.25
CA THR A 316 10.99 -30.69 -24.49
C THR A 316 11.64 -29.74 -25.49
N ALA A 317 12.72 -29.07 -25.09
CA ALA A 317 13.66 -28.51 -26.04
C ALA A 317 14.43 -29.68 -26.65
N SER A 318 13.78 -30.34 -27.60
CA SER A 318 14.46 -30.97 -28.72
C SER A 318 15.32 -29.87 -29.35
N SER A 319 16.60 -29.83 -28.96
CA SER A 319 17.61 -29.02 -29.61
C SER A 319 17.71 -29.48 -31.06
N ARG A 320 16.89 -28.87 -31.93
CA ARG A 320 17.06 -28.93 -33.37
C ARG A 320 18.04 -27.81 -33.73
N ASN A 321 19.31 -28.08 -33.41
CA ASN A 321 20.42 -27.20 -33.74
C ASN A 321 20.61 -27.26 -35.26
N ASN A 322 20.31 -26.16 -35.94
CA ASN A 322 20.59 -25.99 -37.36
C ASN A 322 21.69 -24.94 -37.51
N HIS A 323 22.94 -25.34 -37.31
CA HIS A 323 24.05 -24.69 -38.02
C HIS A 323 25.24 -25.63 -38.14
N GLY A 324 25.79 -25.67 -39.35
CA GLY A 324 26.79 -26.63 -39.76
C GLY A 324 28.19 -26.35 -39.22
N GLN A 325 29.06 -27.21 -39.73
CA GLN A 325 30.52 -27.17 -39.70
C GLN A 325 31.19 -27.97 -38.56
N SER A 326 31.52 -29.21 -38.95
CA SER A 326 32.81 -29.89 -38.74
C SER A 326 33.42 -29.88 -37.33
N SER A 327 33.38 -31.03 -36.67
CA SER A 327 34.61 -31.82 -36.45
C SER A 327 34.29 -33.14 -35.76
N ASN A 328 35.08 -34.14 -36.13
CA ASN A 328 34.96 -35.55 -35.83
C ASN A 328 35.15 -35.83 -34.33
N GLY A 329 34.20 -36.53 -33.72
CA GLY A 329 34.30 -36.95 -32.33
C GLY A 329 33.09 -37.81 -31.96
N GLU A 330 33.27 -39.13 -31.99
CA GLU A 330 32.30 -40.09 -31.47
C GLU A 330 31.96 -39.74 -30.01
N LYS A 331 30.71 -39.34 -29.77
CA LYS A 331 30.15 -39.23 -28.42
C LYS A 331 29.02 -40.23 -28.29
N GLU A 332 29.28 -41.26 -27.48
CA GLU A 332 28.28 -42.19 -26.98
C GLU A 332 27.09 -41.44 -26.37
N LYS A 333 25.88 -41.86 -26.73
CA LYS A 333 24.64 -41.44 -26.08
C LYS A 333 24.63 -41.98 -24.65
N LYS A 334 25.00 -41.17 -23.66
CA LYS A 334 24.72 -41.47 -22.25
C LYS A 334 23.20 -41.54 -22.06
N GLY A 335 22.68 -42.76 -21.93
CA GLY A 335 21.31 -43.00 -21.48
C GLY A 335 21.13 -42.44 -20.07
N LYS A 336 19.98 -41.79 -19.83
CA LYS A 336 19.60 -41.26 -18.50
C LYS A 336 19.84 -42.32 -17.41
N SER A 337 20.48 -41.89 -16.31
CA SER A 337 20.80 -42.76 -15.17
C SER A 337 19.53 -43.39 -14.60
N ALA A 338 19.63 -44.63 -14.12
CA ALA A 338 18.49 -45.36 -13.55
C ALA A 338 17.85 -44.63 -12.36
N GLU A 339 18.63 -43.81 -11.65
CA GLU A 339 18.16 -42.98 -10.53
C GLU A 339 17.29 -41.80 -10.98
N GLU A 340 17.66 -41.11 -12.07
CA GLU A 340 16.84 -40.03 -12.63
C GLU A 340 15.49 -40.54 -13.13
N LYS A 341 15.45 -41.72 -13.75
CA LYS A 341 14.19 -42.36 -14.19
C LYS A 341 13.31 -42.77 -13.00
N LYS A 342 13.89 -43.20 -11.88
CA LYS A 342 13.14 -43.50 -10.65
C LYS A 342 12.56 -42.22 -10.05
N PHE A 343 13.32 -41.13 -10.04
CA PHE A 343 12.86 -39.84 -9.52
C PHE A 343 11.75 -39.23 -10.38
N GLU A 344 11.86 -39.33 -11.72
CA GLU A 344 10.80 -38.91 -12.66
C GLU A 344 9.50 -39.72 -12.45
N ARG A 345 9.60 -41.04 -12.26
CA ARG A 345 8.44 -41.91 -11.97
C ARG A 345 7.81 -41.59 -10.61
N GLY A 346 8.62 -41.37 -9.58
CA GLY A 346 8.14 -41.01 -8.24
C GLY A 346 7.39 -39.69 -8.24
N ARG A 347 7.89 -38.69 -8.97
CA ARG A 347 7.19 -37.41 -9.17
C ARG A 347 5.86 -37.58 -9.88
N TRP A 348 5.83 -38.32 -10.99
CA TRP A 348 4.59 -38.56 -11.73
C TRP A 348 3.55 -39.28 -10.88
N LEU A 349 3.97 -40.29 -10.11
CA LEU A 349 3.11 -41.06 -9.22
C LEU A 349 2.54 -40.20 -8.08
N TRP A 350 3.35 -39.28 -7.55
CA TRP A 350 2.89 -38.31 -6.56
C TRP A 350 1.86 -37.32 -7.15
N PHE A 351 2.12 -36.77 -8.34
CA PHE A 351 1.19 -35.86 -9.00
C PHE A 351 -0.15 -36.53 -9.35
N THR A 352 -0.12 -37.77 -9.86
CA THR A 352 -1.35 -38.55 -10.12
C THR A 352 -2.10 -38.86 -8.82
N GLY A 353 -1.37 -39.20 -7.74
CA GLY A 353 -1.99 -39.44 -6.44
C GLY A 353 -2.68 -38.20 -5.89
N ALA A 354 -2.03 -37.04 -5.98
CA ALA A 354 -2.58 -35.77 -5.51
C ALA A 354 -3.80 -35.32 -6.32
N THR A 355 -3.80 -35.50 -7.64
CA THR A 355 -4.97 -35.18 -8.48
C THR A 355 -6.14 -36.11 -8.21
N VAL A 356 -5.91 -37.42 -8.08
CA VAL A 356 -6.98 -38.37 -7.73
C VAL A 356 -7.54 -38.08 -6.34
N ALA A 357 -6.70 -37.76 -5.36
CA ALA A 357 -7.15 -37.38 -4.02
C ALA A 357 -7.97 -36.08 -4.02
N MET A 358 -7.59 -35.09 -4.83
CA MET A 358 -8.33 -33.83 -4.97
C MET A 358 -9.71 -34.07 -5.62
N ILE A 359 -9.77 -34.85 -6.70
CA ILE A 359 -11.05 -35.22 -7.35
C ILE A 359 -11.92 -36.03 -6.38
N GLY A 360 -11.34 -37.00 -5.68
CA GLY A 360 -12.03 -37.78 -4.66
C GLY A 360 -12.61 -36.90 -3.56
N TYR A 361 -11.84 -35.95 -3.05
CA TYR A 361 -12.31 -34.98 -2.06
C TYR A 361 -13.48 -34.15 -2.59
N VAL A 362 -13.37 -33.58 -3.79
CA VAL A 362 -14.45 -32.77 -4.40
C VAL A 362 -15.74 -33.57 -4.61
N LEU A 363 -15.63 -34.85 -4.98
CA LEU A 363 -16.78 -35.74 -5.14
C LEU A 363 -17.39 -36.15 -3.79
N THR A 364 -16.55 -36.48 -2.79
CA THR A 364 -17.04 -36.87 -1.44
C THR A 364 -17.57 -35.70 -0.61
N SER A 365 -17.07 -34.49 -0.82
CA SER A 365 -17.49 -33.30 -0.06
C SER A 365 -18.84 -32.75 -0.51
N GLY A 366 -19.51 -33.37 -1.50
CA GLY A 366 -20.81 -32.94 -2.02
C GLY A 366 -20.78 -31.60 -2.76
N LEU A 367 -19.60 -31.14 -3.20
CA LEU A 367 -19.41 -29.83 -3.85
C LEU A 367 -19.91 -29.80 -5.31
N VAL A 368 -20.11 -30.97 -5.92
CA VAL A 368 -20.66 -31.14 -7.27
C VAL A 368 -21.67 -32.30 -7.23
N SER A 369 -22.95 -32.00 -7.46
CA SER A 369 -23.96 -33.04 -7.68
C SER A 369 -23.94 -33.43 -9.16
N ILE A 370 -23.50 -34.66 -9.46
CA ILE A 370 -23.53 -35.21 -10.81
C ILE A 370 -24.87 -35.93 -10.98
N GLU A 371 -25.86 -35.23 -11.53
CA GLU A 371 -27.16 -35.80 -11.86
C GLU A 371 -27.04 -36.63 -13.15
N PHE A 372 -26.92 -37.94 -13.00
CA PHE A 372 -27.03 -38.88 -14.12
C PHE A 372 -28.50 -39.22 -14.34
N GLY A 373 -29.12 -38.57 -15.32
CA GLY A 373 -30.48 -38.88 -15.75
C GLY A 373 -30.55 -40.24 -16.44
N SER A 374 -31.32 -41.17 -15.88
CA SER A 374 -31.88 -42.31 -16.62
C SER A 374 -33.23 -42.71 -16.03
N GLU A 375 -34.20 -42.80 -16.93
CA GLU A 375 -35.64 -43.02 -16.71
C GLU A 375 -36.00 -44.35 -16.03
N SER A 376 -36.99 -44.25 -15.13
CA SER A 376 -38.10 -45.20 -14.85
C SER A 376 -37.80 -46.65 -14.45
N LYS A 377 -38.23 -47.06 -13.24
CA LYS A 377 -39.53 -47.73 -12.99
C LYS A 377 -39.68 -48.11 -11.50
N GLU A 378 -40.93 -48.10 -11.07
CA GLU A 378 -41.49 -48.36 -9.73
C GLU A 378 -41.39 -49.83 -9.28
N GLU A 379 -41.83 -50.06 -8.03
CA GLU A 379 -42.01 -51.33 -7.26
C GLU A 379 -40.80 -51.67 -6.36
N GLU A 380 -40.93 -52.05 -5.08
CA GLU A 380 -42.06 -52.27 -4.18
C GLU A 380 -41.48 -52.32 -2.73
N GLU A 381 -42.40 -52.23 -1.78
CA GLU A 381 -42.26 -52.04 -0.34
C GLU A 381 -41.68 -53.27 0.40
N PHE A 382 -40.80 -53.06 1.39
CA PHE A 382 -40.61 -54.01 2.49
C PHE A 382 -40.27 -53.28 3.79
N VAL A 383 -41.16 -53.45 4.77
CA VAL A 383 -41.10 -52.92 6.13
C VAL A 383 -40.29 -53.88 7.01
N GLU A 384 -39.36 -53.36 7.80
CA GLU A 384 -38.87 -54.05 9.00
C GLU A 384 -38.69 -53.02 10.13
N ASP A 385 -39.62 -53.06 11.07
CA ASP A 385 -39.62 -52.29 12.31
C ASP A 385 -38.53 -52.82 13.27
N VAL A 386 -37.70 -51.93 13.82
CA VAL A 386 -37.08 -52.11 15.14
C VAL A 386 -37.07 -50.76 15.88
N GLU A 387 -37.78 -50.76 17.01
CA GLU A 387 -37.75 -49.89 18.20
C GLU A 387 -36.46 -49.06 18.33
N GLY A 388 -36.44 -47.75 18.61
CA GLY A 388 -37.28 -46.96 19.50
C GLY A 388 -36.34 -46.31 20.52
N GLU A 389 -36.17 -44.98 20.49
CA GLU A 389 -35.81 -44.17 21.68
C GLU A 389 -36.01 -42.67 21.40
N GLU A 390 -36.41 -41.97 22.46
CA GLU A 390 -37.28 -40.79 22.52
C GLU A 390 -36.73 -39.45 21.98
N LEU A 391 -37.65 -38.68 21.37
CA LEU A 391 -37.59 -37.23 21.23
C LEU A 391 -38.09 -36.55 22.51
N VAL A 392 -37.35 -35.56 23.02
CA VAL A 392 -37.89 -34.56 23.96
C VAL A 392 -38.17 -33.27 23.19
N GLN A 393 -39.40 -32.80 23.36
CA GLN A 393 -40.07 -31.71 22.68
C GLN A 393 -39.53 -30.32 23.07
N GLU A 394 -39.50 -29.43 22.09
CA GLU A 394 -39.30 -28.00 22.23
C GLU A 394 -40.68 -27.34 22.42
N GLU A 395 -40.92 -26.77 23.61
CA GLU A 395 -42.18 -26.13 23.99
C GLU A 395 -42.19 -24.68 23.45
N VAL A 396 -43.01 -24.41 22.43
CA VAL A 396 -43.30 -23.06 21.92
C VAL A 396 -44.60 -22.58 22.57
N VAL A 397 -44.48 -21.62 23.48
CA VAL A 397 -45.63 -20.91 24.09
C VAL A 397 -46.05 -19.77 23.15
N VAL A 398 -47.23 -19.89 22.55
CA VAL A 398 -47.96 -18.80 21.89
C VAL A 398 -49.12 -18.41 22.81
N LEU A 399 -49.14 -17.16 23.26
CA LEU A 399 -50.27 -16.55 23.94
C LEU A 399 -51.07 -15.74 22.91
N GLU A 400 -52.22 -16.28 22.48
CA GLU A 400 -53.30 -15.50 21.89
C GLU A 400 -54.25 -15.09 23.03
N GLY A 401 -54.48 -13.78 23.16
CA GLY A 401 -55.53 -13.23 24.00
C GLY A 401 -56.75 -12.94 23.13
N GLU A 402 -57.85 -13.61 23.42
CA GLU A 402 -59.19 -13.26 22.93
C GLU A 402 -59.85 -12.22 23.85
N ASP A 403 -60.69 -11.43 23.19
CA ASP A 403 -61.54 -10.37 23.70
C ASP A 403 -62.55 -10.85 24.75
N GLU A 404 -62.77 -10.00 25.78
CA GLU A 404 -64.11 -9.63 26.28
C GLU A 404 -64.07 -8.23 26.92
#